data_AF-A0A7X7LY34-F1
#
_entry.id   AF-A0A7X7LY34-F1
#
_cell.length_a   1.000
_cell.length_b   1.000
_cell.length_c   1.000
_cell.angle_alpha   90.00
_cell.angle_beta   90.00
_cell.angle_gamma   90.00
#
_symmetry.space_group_name_H-M   'P 1'
#
loop_
_entity.id
_entity.type
_entity.pdbx_description
1 polymer ?
#
loop_
_entity_poly.entity_id
_entity_poly.type
_entity_poly.pdbx_seq_one_letter_code
_entity_poly.pdbx_strand_id
1 'polypeptide(L)'
;MSTIAELMTHDHRECDHLFASAETHAAKGEWEAAAQAMDAFSRALQAHFDAEEQQLFPRFEAVTGMTGGPTQVMRGEHADMRETLAAMQDALVRRDAADFAGEADTLMVMLQQHNMKEENILYPMCDARLADERTELAAGLARRLGARAEA
;
A
#
# COMPACT_ATOMS: atom_id res chain seq x y z
N MET A 1 16.97 13.38 -7.85
CA MET A 1 17.00 11.96 -7.47
C MET A 1 15.95 11.82 -6.40
N SER A 2 14.90 11.03 -6.61
CA SER A 2 13.84 10.88 -5.61
C SER A 2 14.36 10.07 -4.43
N THR A 3 14.05 10.48 -3.20
CA THR A 3 14.35 9.69 -1.99
C THR A 3 13.40 8.49 -1.87
N ILE A 4 13.66 7.57 -0.94
CA ILE A 4 12.72 6.47 -0.68
C ILE A 4 11.39 7.05 -0.20
N ALA A 5 11.42 8.02 0.72
CA ALA A 5 10.21 8.67 1.21
C ALA A 5 9.41 9.32 0.07
N GLU A 6 10.04 10.11 -0.80
CA GLU A 6 9.33 10.75 -1.91
C GLU A 6 8.67 9.74 -2.87
N LEU A 7 9.38 8.65 -3.19
CA LEU A 7 8.87 7.60 -4.06
C LEU A 7 7.67 6.87 -3.44
N MET A 8 7.82 6.41 -2.19
CA MET A 8 6.80 5.60 -1.53
C MET A 8 5.56 6.44 -1.15
N THR A 9 5.74 7.68 -0.71
CA THR A 9 4.62 8.62 -0.48
C THR A 9 3.87 8.95 -1.78
N HIS A 10 4.57 9.06 -2.91
CA HIS A 10 3.88 9.18 -4.19
C HIS A 10 3.04 7.94 -4.47
N ASP A 11 3.56 6.76 -4.14
CA ASP A 11 2.87 5.50 -4.34
C ASP A 11 1.57 5.36 -3.53
N HIS A 12 1.59 5.82 -2.27
CA HIS A 12 0.38 5.92 -1.45
C HIS A 12 -0.72 6.73 -2.14
N ARG A 13 -0.37 7.88 -2.71
CA ARG A 13 -1.36 8.74 -3.40
C ARG A 13 -1.97 8.06 -4.62
N GLU A 14 -1.18 7.29 -5.36
CA GLU A 14 -1.71 6.50 -6.48
C GLU A 14 -2.67 5.41 -5.98
N CYS A 15 -2.35 4.74 -4.87
CA CYS A 15 -3.26 3.79 -4.24
C CYS A 15 -4.56 4.47 -3.77
N ASP A 16 -4.48 5.65 -3.14
CA ASP A 16 -5.65 6.43 -2.69
C ASP A 16 -6.56 6.81 -3.88
N HIS A 17 -5.97 7.18 -5.02
CA HIS A 17 -6.72 7.51 -6.23
C HIS A 17 -7.49 6.30 -6.79
N LEU A 18 -6.85 5.12 -6.83
CA LEU A 18 -7.49 3.88 -7.26
C LEU A 18 -8.60 3.45 -6.30
N PHE A 19 -8.35 3.60 -4.99
CA PHE A 19 -9.33 3.29 -3.96
C PHE A 19 -10.59 4.16 -4.07
N ALA A 20 -10.41 5.48 -4.18
CA ALA A 20 -11.51 6.42 -4.34
C ALA A 20 -12.35 6.15 -5.61
N SER A 21 -11.72 5.65 -6.68
CA SER A 21 -12.43 5.22 -7.89
C SER A 21 -13.33 4.01 -7.62
N ALA A 22 -12.83 2.99 -6.90
CA ALA A 22 -13.61 1.82 -6.53
C ALA A 22 -14.81 2.20 -5.66
N GLU A 23 -14.60 3.04 -4.63
CA GLU A 23 -15.68 3.56 -3.79
C GLU A 23 -16.75 4.32 -4.59
N THR A 24 -16.31 5.21 -5.49
CA THR A 24 -17.21 6.01 -6.31
C THR A 24 -18.11 5.14 -7.19
N HIS A 25 -17.55 4.11 -7.82
CA HIS A 25 -18.32 3.20 -8.67
C HIS A 25 -19.26 2.31 -7.85
N ALA A 26 -18.80 1.79 -6.71
CA ALA A 26 -19.63 0.97 -5.83
C ALA A 26 -20.83 1.77 -5.27
N ALA A 27 -20.62 3.02 -4.85
CA ALA A 27 -21.66 3.90 -4.34
C ALA A 27 -22.74 4.24 -5.40
N LYS A 28 -22.38 4.21 -6.69
CA LYS A 28 -23.31 4.39 -7.81
C LYS A 28 -24.00 3.09 -8.26
N GLY A 29 -23.61 1.94 -7.70
CA GLY A 29 -24.08 0.63 -8.14
C GLY A 29 -23.50 0.19 -9.50
N GLU A 30 -22.38 0.80 -9.93
CA GLU A 30 -21.68 0.49 -11.18
C GLU A 30 -20.76 -0.73 -10.97
N TRP A 31 -21.34 -1.88 -10.62
CA TRP A 31 -20.62 -3.04 -10.07
C TRP A 31 -19.45 -3.56 -10.92
N GLU A 32 -19.59 -3.57 -12.25
CA GLU A 32 -18.51 -4.00 -13.14
C GLU A 32 -17.33 -3.02 -13.12
N ALA A 33 -17.61 -1.71 -13.12
CA ALA A 33 -16.58 -0.69 -13.00
C ALA A 33 -15.94 -0.68 -11.60
N ALA A 34 -16.75 -0.89 -10.55
CA ALA A 34 -16.27 -1.03 -9.18
C ALA A 34 -15.33 -2.23 -9.04
N ALA A 35 -15.66 -3.37 -9.65
CA ALA A 35 -14.80 -4.56 -9.65
C ALA A 35 -13.48 -4.31 -10.37
N GLN A 36 -13.48 -3.64 -11.53
CA GLN A 36 -12.27 -3.29 -12.26
C GLN A 36 -11.38 -2.32 -11.47
N ALA A 37 -11.96 -1.28 -10.88
CA ALA A 37 -11.24 -0.33 -10.05
C ALA A 37 -10.68 -0.99 -8.77
N MET A 38 -11.46 -1.87 -8.14
CA MET A 38 -11.03 -2.63 -6.96
C MET A 38 -9.87 -3.58 -7.28
N ASP A 39 -9.92 -4.25 -8.43
CA ASP A 39 -8.84 -5.12 -8.90
C ASP A 39 -7.55 -4.34 -9.18
N ALA A 40 -7.66 -3.15 -9.80
CA ALA A 40 -6.52 -2.25 -9.99
C ALA A 40 -5.94 -1.77 -8.65
N PHE A 41 -6.79 -1.33 -7.71
CA PHE A 41 -6.38 -0.94 -6.36
C PHE A 41 -5.71 -2.10 -5.61
N SER A 42 -6.32 -3.29 -5.63
CA SER A 42 -5.80 -4.48 -4.96
C SER A 42 -4.42 -4.86 -5.48
N ARG A 43 -4.22 -4.87 -6.80
CA ARG A 43 -2.89 -5.09 -7.39
C ARG A 43 -1.88 -4.04 -6.96
N ALA A 44 -2.27 -2.77 -6.97
CA ALA A 44 -1.38 -1.68 -6.59
C ALA A 44 -0.95 -1.78 -5.12
N LEU A 45 -1.90 -2.00 -4.20
CA LEU A 45 -1.64 -2.12 -2.78
C LEU A 45 -0.78 -3.36 -2.45
N GLN A 46 -1.04 -4.49 -3.10
CA GLN A 46 -0.21 -5.69 -2.92
C GLN A 46 1.22 -5.48 -3.44
N ALA A 47 1.37 -4.83 -4.59
CA ALA A 47 2.69 -4.50 -5.13
C ALA A 47 3.45 -3.52 -4.22
N HIS A 48 2.75 -2.60 -3.58
CA HIS A 48 3.30 -1.70 -2.57
C HIS A 48 3.87 -2.50 -1.40
N PHE A 49 3.03 -3.32 -0.76
CA PHE A 49 3.46 -4.15 0.36
C PHE A 49 4.60 -5.09 -0.03
N ASP A 50 4.58 -5.68 -1.23
CA ASP A 50 5.66 -6.54 -1.71
C ASP A 50 6.98 -5.79 -1.93
N ALA A 51 6.92 -4.55 -2.40
CA ALA A 51 8.11 -3.71 -2.54
C ALA A 51 8.75 -3.46 -1.17
N GLU A 52 7.94 -3.24 -0.15
CA GLU A 52 8.41 -3.03 1.20
C GLU A 52 8.91 -4.29 1.87
N GLU A 53 8.05 -5.31 1.96
CA GLU A 53 8.29 -6.54 2.70
C GLU A 53 9.44 -7.36 2.11
N GLN A 54 9.64 -7.30 0.78
CA GLN A 54 10.64 -8.10 0.08
C GLN A 54 11.90 -7.32 -0.30
N GLN A 55 11.87 -5.98 -0.30
CA GLN A 55 13.06 -5.17 -0.64
C GLN A 55 13.43 -4.16 0.43
N LEU A 56 12.53 -3.24 0.80
CA LEU A 56 12.89 -2.14 1.70
C LEU A 56 13.15 -2.64 3.13
N PHE A 57 12.23 -3.37 3.72
CA PHE A 57 12.31 -3.83 5.12
C PHE A 57 13.51 -4.76 5.35
N PRO A 58 13.80 -5.77 4.48
CA PRO A 58 14.98 -6.60 4.67
C PRO A 58 16.29 -5.80 4.65
N ARG A 59 16.39 -4.77 3.81
CA ARG A 59 17.58 -3.91 3.73
C ARG A 59 17.72 -3.03 4.97
N PHE A 60 16.63 -2.40 5.38
CA PHE A 60 16.57 -1.63 6.61
C PHE A 60 16.96 -2.48 7.83
N GLU A 61 16.41 -3.68 7.96
CA GLU A 61 16.71 -4.61 9.05
C GLU A 61 18.17 -5.06 9.03
N ALA A 62 18.73 -5.35 7.85
CA ALA A 62 20.13 -5.76 7.70
C ALA A 62 21.12 -4.67 8.13
N VAL A 63 20.84 -3.40 7.80
CA VAL A 63 21.70 -2.26 8.14
C VAL A 63 21.57 -1.85 9.61
N THR A 64 20.37 -1.93 10.17
CA THR A 64 20.08 -1.42 11.52
C THR A 64 20.16 -2.50 12.62
N GLY A 65 20.02 -3.78 12.25
CA GLY A 65 19.83 -4.88 13.19
C GLY A 65 18.45 -4.89 13.87
N MET A 66 17.54 -3.99 13.50
CA MET A 66 16.21 -3.85 14.11
C MET A 66 15.22 -4.85 13.52
N THR A 67 15.28 -6.12 13.92
CA THR A 67 14.37 -7.17 13.42
C THR A 67 13.04 -7.26 14.18
N GLY A 68 12.93 -6.59 15.33
CA GLY A 68 11.68 -6.34 16.05
C GLY A 68 11.48 -4.83 16.17
N GLY A 69 10.32 -4.31 15.79
CA GLY A 69 10.07 -2.87 15.76
C GLY A 69 9.21 -2.44 14.56
N PRO A 70 9.52 -1.31 13.89
CA PRO A 70 8.60 -0.67 12.96
C PRO A 70 8.22 -1.59 11.78
N THR A 71 9.18 -2.30 11.18
CA THR A 71 8.92 -3.21 10.06
C THR A 71 8.10 -4.45 10.45
N GLN A 72 8.11 -4.86 11.72
CA GLN A 72 7.24 -5.95 12.21
C GLN A 72 5.80 -5.46 12.38
N VAL A 73 5.62 -4.23 12.89
CA VAL A 73 4.30 -3.61 13.03
C VAL A 73 3.68 -3.40 11.65
N MET A 74 4.43 -2.88 10.67
CA MET A 74 3.93 -2.68 9.30
C MET A 74 3.46 -4.00 8.67
N ARG A 75 4.24 -5.09 8.77
CA ARG A 75 3.80 -6.41 8.27
C ARG A 75 2.50 -6.92 8.91
N GLY A 76 2.29 -6.66 10.20
CA GLY A 76 1.04 -7.00 10.87
C GLY A 76 -0.13 -6.20 10.31
N GLU A 77 0.06 -4.89 10.15
CA GLU A 77 -0.97 -4.02 9.56
C GLU A 77 -1.26 -4.36 8.10
N HIS A 78 -0.26 -4.73 7.30
CA HIS A 78 -0.48 -5.22 5.94
C HIS A 78 -1.30 -6.50 5.92
N ALA A 79 -1.10 -7.41 6.89
CA ALA A 79 -1.91 -8.61 7.00
C ALA A 79 -3.38 -8.28 7.29
N ASP A 80 -3.63 -7.40 8.27
CA ASP A 80 -4.98 -6.96 8.61
C ASP A 80 -5.64 -6.24 7.41
N MET A 81 -4.91 -5.38 6.69
CA MET A 81 -5.43 -4.69 5.50
C MET A 81 -5.76 -5.66 4.35
N ARG A 82 -4.98 -6.73 4.18
CA ARG A 82 -5.28 -7.78 3.19
C ARG A 82 -6.57 -8.53 3.53
N GLU A 83 -6.87 -8.73 4.81
CA GLU A 83 -8.14 -9.32 5.24
C GLU A 83 -9.32 -8.40 4.94
N THR A 84 -9.23 -7.11 5.28
CA THR A 84 -10.27 -6.11 4.94
C THR A 84 -10.46 -6.00 3.42
N LEU A 85 -9.37 -5.99 2.65
CA LEU A 85 -9.44 -5.96 1.18
C LEU A 85 -10.19 -7.18 0.61
N ALA A 86 -9.98 -8.37 1.17
CA ALA A 86 -10.73 -9.56 0.78
C ALA A 86 -12.22 -9.44 1.11
N ALA A 87 -12.57 -8.88 2.28
CA ALA A 87 -13.97 -8.62 2.64
C ALA A 87 -14.64 -7.62 1.68
N MET A 88 -13.94 -6.57 1.25
CA MET A 88 -14.43 -5.63 0.24
C MET A 88 -14.68 -6.30 -1.11
N GLN A 89 -13.77 -7.16 -1.56
CA GLN A 89 -13.93 -7.93 -2.80
C GLN A 89 -15.14 -8.86 -2.73
N ASP A 90 -15.35 -9.52 -1.59
CA ASP A 90 -16.52 -10.35 -1.34
C ASP A 90 -17.83 -9.54 -1.35
N ALA A 91 -17.85 -8.34 -0.77
CA ALA A 91 -19.00 -7.44 -0.80
C ALA A 91 -19.34 -6.99 -2.24
N LEU A 92 -18.34 -6.76 -3.10
CA LEU A 92 -18.56 -6.49 -4.53
C LEU A 92 -19.19 -7.67 -5.26
N VAL A 93 -18.73 -8.90 -4.99
CA VAL A 93 -19.33 -10.11 -5.57
C VAL A 93 -20.80 -10.25 -5.17
N ARG A 94 -21.12 -9.94 -3.91
CA ARG A 94 -22.50 -9.91 -3.39
C ARG A 94 -23.31 -8.71 -3.88
N ARG A 95 -22.66 -7.70 -4.46
CA ARG A 95 -23.25 -6.39 -4.82
C ARG A 95 -23.91 -5.71 -3.61
N ASP A 96 -23.26 -5.83 -2.45
CA ASP A 96 -23.73 -5.24 -1.21
C ASP A 96 -23.04 -3.89 -0.98
N ALA A 97 -23.74 -2.81 -1.32
CA ALA A 97 -23.18 -1.45 -1.22
C ALA A 97 -22.92 -1.03 0.23
N ALA A 98 -23.75 -1.49 1.17
CA ALA A 98 -23.65 -1.08 2.57
C ALA A 98 -22.45 -1.76 3.23
N ASP A 99 -22.29 -3.05 2.98
CA ASP A 99 -21.15 -3.83 3.47
C ASP A 99 -19.84 -3.36 2.85
N PHE A 100 -19.83 -3.12 1.52
CA PHE A 100 -18.67 -2.55 0.84
C PHE A 100 -18.25 -1.21 1.45
N ALA A 101 -19.20 -0.31 1.71
CA ALA A 101 -18.90 1.00 2.30
C ALA A 101 -18.36 0.90 3.72
N GLY A 102 -18.87 -0.03 4.55
CA GLY A 102 -18.37 -0.23 5.91
C GLY A 102 -16.92 -0.76 5.94
N GLU A 103 -16.60 -1.71 5.05
CA GLU A 103 -15.23 -2.20 4.91
C GLU A 103 -14.31 -1.15 4.28
N ALA A 104 -14.83 -0.32 3.36
CA ALA A 104 -14.08 0.78 2.78
C ALA A 104 -13.67 1.84 3.81
N ASP A 105 -14.60 2.26 4.68
CA ASP A 105 -14.33 3.17 5.78
C ASP A 105 -13.26 2.59 6.73
N THR A 106 -13.34 1.29 7.01
CA THR A 106 -12.37 0.57 7.85
C THR A 106 -10.97 0.59 7.22
N LEU A 107 -10.87 0.21 5.94
CA LEU A 107 -9.59 0.19 5.23
C LEU A 107 -8.99 1.60 5.11
N MET A 108 -9.79 2.61 4.84
CA MET A 108 -9.35 4.01 4.76
C MET A 108 -8.68 4.47 6.06
N VAL A 109 -9.30 4.17 7.22
CA VAL A 109 -8.71 4.52 8.52
C VAL A 109 -7.40 3.77 8.76
N MET A 110 -7.34 2.48 8.41
CA MET A 110 -6.13 1.67 8.54
C MET A 110 -5.00 2.24 7.68
N LEU A 111 -5.25 2.52 6.39
CA LEU A 111 -4.29 3.13 5.47
C LEU A 111 -3.80 4.48 5.98
N GLN A 112 -4.70 5.38 6.41
CA GLN A 112 -4.29 6.68 6.93
C GLN A 112 -3.34 6.55 8.13
N GLN A 113 -3.66 5.69 9.09
CA GLN A 113 -2.82 5.49 10.26
C GLN A 113 -1.48 4.86 9.90
N HIS A 114 -1.51 3.88 9.01
CA HIS A 114 -0.34 3.18 8.51
C HIS A 114 0.60 4.11 7.75
N ASN A 115 0.09 4.81 6.72
CA ASN A 115 0.85 5.76 5.91
C ASN A 115 1.48 6.85 6.79
N MET A 116 0.76 7.34 7.84
CA MET A 116 1.34 8.29 8.78
C MET A 116 2.58 7.75 9.52
N LYS A 117 2.59 6.47 9.91
CA LYS A 117 3.75 5.84 10.56
C LYS A 117 4.90 5.70 9.57
N GLU A 118 4.61 5.33 8.34
CA GLU A 118 5.66 5.14 7.34
C GLU A 118 6.27 6.46 6.88
N GLU A 119 5.44 7.40 6.45
CA GLU A 119 5.87 8.68 5.89
C GLU A 119 6.59 9.56 6.91
N ASN A 120 6.15 9.55 8.17
CA ASN A 120 6.73 10.43 9.20
C ASN A 120 7.83 9.78 10.03
N ILE A 121 7.93 8.44 10.01
CA ILE A 121 8.89 7.71 10.87
C ILE A 121 9.75 6.77 10.04
N LEU A 122 9.14 5.76 9.39
CA LEU A 122 9.92 4.69 8.78
C LEU A 122 10.71 5.14 7.56
N TYR A 123 10.10 5.83 6.59
CA TYR A 123 10.80 6.26 5.38
C TYR A 123 11.91 7.28 5.66
N PRO A 124 11.73 8.30 6.54
CA PRO A 124 12.83 9.16 6.96
C PRO A 124 13.98 8.37 7.62
N MET A 125 13.66 7.35 8.42
CA MET A 125 14.68 6.46 8.98
C MET A 125 15.39 5.65 7.89
N CYS A 126 14.67 5.12 6.91
CA CYS A 126 15.26 4.43 5.76
C CYS A 126 16.19 5.36 4.97
N ASP A 127 15.75 6.57 4.64
CA ASP A 127 16.55 7.54 3.90
C ASP A 127 17.85 7.94 4.63
N ALA A 128 17.81 7.98 5.97
CA ALA A 128 18.97 8.29 6.81
C ALA A 128 19.91 7.09 6.99
N ARG A 129 19.36 5.88 7.23
CA ARG A 129 20.15 4.67 7.52
C ARG A 129 20.69 4.00 6.28
N LEU A 130 19.99 4.10 5.15
CA LEU A 130 20.34 3.49 3.87
C LEU A 130 20.97 4.52 2.91
N ALA A 131 21.52 5.62 3.43
CA ALA A 131 22.00 6.74 2.62
C ALA A 131 22.97 6.33 1.50
N ASP A 132 23.83 5.33 1.74
CA ASP A 132 24.83 4.84 0.79
C ASP A 132 24.22 4.01 -0.35
N GLU A 133 23.09 3.34 -0.13
CA GLU A 133 22.40 2.49 -1.12
C GLU A 133 21.05 3.07 -1.59
N ARG A 134 20.65 4.24 -1.05
CA ARG A 134 19.34 4.86 -1.26
C ARG A 134 18.96 4.99 -2.72
N THR A 135 19.88 5.45 -3.58
CA THR A 135 19.61 5.65 -5.01
C THR A 135 19.35 4.33 -5.74
N GLU A 136 20.14 3.30 -5.44
CA GLU A 136 19.97 1.97 -6.06
C GLU A 136 18.68 1.31 -5.57
N LEU A 137 18.41 1.40 -4.27
CA LEU A 137 17.21 0.83 -3.66
C LEU A 137 15.95 1.52 -4.17
N ALA A 138 15.92 2.86 -4.21
CA ALA A 138 14.80 3.62 -4.78
C ALA A 138 14.55 3.26 -6.26
N ALA A 139 15.61 3.06 -7.05
CA ALA A 139 15.46 2.59 -8.43
C ALA A 139 14.89 1.16 -8.51
N GLY A 140 15.27 0.28 -7.57
CA GLY A 140 14.70 -1.07 -7.45
C GLY A 140 13.21 -1.07 -7.10
N LEU A 141 12.83 -0.26 -6.11
CA LEU A 141 11.44 -0.06 -5.69
C LEU A 141 10.61 0.51 -6.85
N ALA A 142 11.10 1.56 -7.51
CA ALA A 142 10.41 2.19 -8.64
C ALA A 142 10.13 1.21 -9.79
N ARG A 143 11.04 0.26 -10.07
CA ARG A 143 10.81 -0.79 -11.08
C ARG A 143 9.71 -1.76 -10.67
N ARG A 144 9.66 -2.15 -9.39
CA ARG A 144 8.60 -3.03 -8.87
C ARG A 144 7.25 -2.35 -8.91
N LEU A 145 7.18 -1.12 -8.41
CA LEU A 145 5.95 -0.33 -8.40
C LEU A 145 5.50 0.00 -9.82
N GLY A 146 6.41 0.31 -10.74
CA GLY A 146 6.10 0.60 -12.14
C GLY A 146 5.60 -0.60 -12.95
N ALA A 147 6.06 -1.82 -12.64
CA ALA A 147 5.62 -3.05 -13.31
C ALA A 147 4.12 -3.33 -13.15
N ARG A 148 3.42 -2.63 -12.22
CA ARG A 148 1.96 -2.69 -12.06
C ARG A 148 1.18 -2.06 -13.23
N ALA A 149 1.79 -1.13 -13.97
CA ALA A 149 1.10 -0.36 -15.00
C ALA A 149 1.00 -1.10 -16.35
N GLU A 150 1.72 -2.22 -16.50
CA GLU A 150 1.82 -2.98 -17.76
C GLU A 150 1.11 -4.35 -17.72
N ALA A 151 0.48 -4.71 -16.59
CA ALA A 151 -0.19 -5.99 -16.36
C ALA A 151 -1.70 -5.82 -16.19
#